data_AF-A0A967I507-F1
#
_entry.id   AF-A0A967I507-F1
#
_cell.length_a   1.000
_cell.length_b   1.000
_cell.length_c   1.000
_cell.angle_alpha   90.00
_cell.angle_beta   90.00
_cell.angle_gamma   90.00
#
_symmetry.space_group_name_H-M   'P 1'
#
loop_
_entity.id
_entity.type
_entity.pdbx_description
1 polymer ?
#
loop_
_entity_poly.entity_id
_entity_poly.type
_entity_poly.pdbx_seq_one_letter_code
_entity_poly.pdbx_strand_id
1 'polypeptide(L)' 'MPQRLIVGISGASGVVYGIRLLQVLRELPVESHLIMSRSAEVTLAYESDLKVADVHALADV' A
#
# COMPACT_ATOMS: atom_id res chain seq x y z
N MET A 1 -9.39 2.31 -20.92
CA MET A 1 -9.67 2.06 -19.49
C MET A 1 -8.33 1.88 -18.80
N PRO A 2 -8.09 2.49 -17.63
CA PRO A 2 -6.83 2.28 -16.91
C PRO A 2 -6.68 0.79 -16.56
N GLN A 3 -5.45 0.30 -16.54
CA GLN A 3 -5.17 -1.05 -16.09
C GLN A 3 -5.45 -1.13 -14.58
N ARG A 4 -6.08 -2.19 -14.10
CA ARG A 4 -6.45 -2.32 -12.68
C ARG A 4 -5.55 -3.32 -11.98
N LEU A 5 -5.03 -2.96 -10.81
CA LEU A 5 -4.12 -3.78 -10.01
C LEU A 5 -4.55 -3.82 -8.54
N ILE A 6 -4.71 -5.03 -8.00
CA ILE A 6 -4.88 -5.21 -6.54
C ILE A 6 -3.50 -5.36 -5.91
N VAL A 7 -3.23 -4.55 -4.90
CA VAL A 7 -1.99 -4.60 -4.11
C VAL A 7 -2.33 -5.17 -2.74
N GLY A 8 -1.88 -6.39 -2.47
CA GLY A 8 -1.98 -7.01 -1.15
C GLY A 8 -0.72 -6.80 -0.33
N ILE A 9 -0.84 -6.16 0.84
CA ILE A 9 0.26 -6.07 1.82
C ILE A 9 -0.09 -6.97 3.01
N SER A 10 0.80 -7.92 3.31
CA SER A 10 0.70 -8.82 4.47
C SER A 10 1.74 -8.45 5.54
N GLY A 11 1.71 -9.12 6.69
CA GLY A 11 2.59 -8.82 7.85
C GLY A 11 4.06 -9.27 7.72
N ALA A 12 4.58 -9.44 6.51
CA ALA A 12 6.02 -9.63 6.33
C ALA A 12 6.78 -8.30 6.52
N SER A 13 8.04 -8.39 6.93
CA SER A 13 8.93 -7.23 6.97
C SER A 13 9.12 -6.62 5.57
N GLY A 14 9.37 -5.30 5.51
CA GLY A 14 9.56 -4.58 4.25
C GLY A 14 8.30 -3.87 3.76
N VAL A 15 7.47 -3.35 4.67
CA VAL A 15 6.25 -2.60 4.32
C VAL A 15 6.53 -1.42 3.39
N VAL A 16 7.73 -0.85 3.48
CA VAL A 16 8.23 0.25 2.63
C VAL A 16 8.16 -0.07 1.13
N TYR A 17 8.30 -1.34 0.73
CA TYR A 17 8.19 -1.71 -0.68
C TYR A 17 6.76 -1.58 -1.20
N GLY A 18 5.77 -1.99 -0.39
CA GLY A 18 4.36 -1.81 -0.71
C GLY A 18 3.98 -0.33 -0.78
N ILE A 19 4.45 0.47 0.17
CA ILE A 19 4.25 1.93 0.18
C ILE A 19 4.86 2.56 -1.08
N ARG A 20 6.12 2.21 -1.40
CA ARG A 20 6.80 2.78 -2.57
C ARG A 20 6.14 2.36 -3.88
N LEU A 21 5.66 1.12 -3.97
CA LEU A 21 4.89 0.65 -5.11
C LEU A 21 3.64 1.53 -5.32
N LEU A 22 2.84 1.76 -4.28
CA LEU A 22 1.64 2.60 -4.38
C LEU A 22 1.97 4.03 -4.81
N GLN A 23 3.03 4.63 -4.26
CA GLN A 23 3.49 5.96 -4.69
C GLN A 23 3.82 6.02 -6.19
N VAL A 24 4.51 5.00 -6.72
CA VAL A 24 4.84 4.93 -8.15
C VAL A 24 3.61 4.67 -9.00
N LEU A 25 2.68 3.81 -8.55
CA LEU A 25 1.44 3.54 -9.29
C LEU A 25 0.59 4.80 -9.51
N ARG A 26 0.60 5.74 -8.56
CA ARG A 26 -0.10 7.05 -8.71
C ARG A 26 0.44 7.91 -9.85
N GLU A 27 1.70 7.70 -10.26
CA GLU A 27 2.32 8.43 -11.36
C GLU A 27 2.05 7.75 -12.72
N LEU A 28 1.41 6.58 -12.72
CA LEU A 28 1.14 5.75 -13.89
C LEU A 28 -0.37 5.69 -14.18
N PRO A 29 -0.78 5.37 -15.42
CA PRO A 29 -2.19 5.17 -15.78
C PRO A 29 -2.74 3.81 -15.28
N VAL A 30 -2.54 3.50 -13.99
CA VAL A 30 -2.96 2.27 -13.32
C VAL A 30 -3.86 2.63 -12.13
N GLU A 31 -5.05 2.03 -12.08
CA GLU A 31 -5.94 2.11 -10.93
C GLU A 31 -5.54 1.03 -9.92
N SER A 32 -5.27 1.44 -8.69
CA SER A 32 -4.78 0.59 -7.61
C SER A 32 -5.84 0.40 -6.52
N HIS A 33 -6.02 -0.86 -6.09
CA HIS A 33 -6.86 -1.22 -4.94
C HIS A 33 -5.99 -1.85 -3.87
N LEU A 34 -5.90 -1.22 -2.69
CA LEU A 34 -5.10 -1.71 -1.58
C LEU A 34 -5.91 -2.64 -0.66
N ILE A 35 -5.33 -3.79 -0.36
CA ILE A 35 -5.80 -4.68 0.70
C ILE A 35 -4.66 -4.90 1.69
N MET A 36 -4.89 -4.62 2.97
CA MET A 36 -3.94 -4.85 4.06
C MET A 36 -4.50 -5.85 5.06
N SER A 37 -3.66 -6.79 5.52
CA SER A 37 -4.01 -7.62 6.68
C SER A 37 -3.77 -6.85 7.98
N ARG A 38 -4.44 -7.25 9.07
CA ARG A 38 -4.15 -6.72 10.41
C ARG A 38 -2.67 -6.88 10.79
N SER A 39 -2.02 -7.97 10.37
CA SER A 39 -0.59 -8.16 10.61
C SER A 39 0.28 -7.17 9.81
N ALA A 40 -0.16 -6.74 8.61
CA ALA A 40 0.51 -5.68 7.86
C ALA A 40 0.43 -4.33 8.56
N GLU A 41 -0.72 -4.00 9.16
CA GLU A 41 -0.88 -2.77 9.96
C GLU A 41 0.05 -2.75 11.18
N VAL A 42 0.23 -3.91 11.83
CA VAL A 42 1.17 -4.06 12.94
C VAL A 42 2.61 -3.89 12.45
N THR A 43 3.01 -4.53 11.34
CA THR A 43 4.34 -4.36 10.77
C THR A 43 4.60 -2.92 10.33
N LEU A 44 3.59 -2.25 9.75
CA LEU A 44 3.66 -0.82 9.41
C LEU A 44 4.07 0.02 10.61
N ALA A 45 3.40 -0.17 11.75
CA ALA A 45 3.68 0.56 12.98
C ALA A 45 5.08 0.28 13.57
N TYR A 46 5.68 -0.88 13.25
CA TYR A 46 7.04 -1.22 13.68
C TYR A 46 8.13 -0.66 12.76
N GLU A 47 7.83 -0.47 11.47
CA GLU A 47 8.84 -0.15 10.45
C GLU A 47 8.73 1.28 9.90
N SER A 48 7.72 2.05 10.31
CA SER A 48 7.39 3.36 9.74
C SER A 48 6.64 4.26 10.72
N ASP A 49 6.77 5.57 10.55
CA ASP A 49 5.98 6.58 11.27
C ASP A 49 4.60 6.86 10.62
N LEU A 50 4.32 6.23 9.48
CA LEU A 50 3.05 6.40 8.76
C LEU A 50 1.90 5.69 9.46
N LYS A 51 0.72 6.32 9.44
CA LYS A 51 -0.53 5.69 9.87
C LYS A 51 -1.07 4.83 8.74
N VAL A 52 -1.88 3.83 9.10
CA VAL A 52 -2.62 2.99 8.14
C VAL A 52 -3.39 3.84 7.13
N ALA A 53 -4.03 4.92 7.58
CA ALA A 53 -4.74 5.86 6.72
C ALA A 53 -3.85 6.56 5.68
N ASP A 54 -2.59 6.85 6.00
CA ASP A 54 -1.64 7.46 5.07
C ASP A 54 -1.32 6.49 3.92
N VAL A 55 -1.22 5.19 4.22
CA VAL A 55 -0.96 4.14 3.22
C VAL A 55 -2.20 3.91 2.34
N HIS A 56 -3.39 3.86 2.92
CA HIS A 56 -4.64 3.78 2.16
C HIS A 56 -4.85 4.97 1.23
N ALA A 57 -4.48 6.17 1.65
CA ALA A 57 -4.54 7.37 0.81
C ALA A 57 -3.61 7.33 -0.41
N LEU A 58 -2.71 6.34 -0.52
CA LEU A 58 -1.87 6.14 -1.70
C LEU A 58 -2.56 5.29 -2.78
N ALA A 59 -3.66 4.59 -2.47
CA ALA A 59 -4.44 3.81 -3.43
C ALA A 59 -5.69 4.57 -3.90
N ASP A 60 -6.27 4.14 -5.03
CA ASP A 60 -7.51 4.70 -5.55
C ASP A 60 -8.75 4.10 -4.86
N VAL A 61 -8.62 2.85 -4.39
CA VAL A 61 -9.67 2.07 -3.70
C VAL A 61 -9.10 1.41 -2.44
#